data_AF-A0AAE1I2G1-F1
#
_entry.id   AF-A0AAE1I2G1-F1
#
_cell.length_a   1.000
_cell.length_b   1.000
_cell.length_c   1.000
_cell.angle_alpha   90.00
_cell.angle_beta   90.00
_cell.angle_gamma   90.00
#
_symmetry.space_group_name_H-M   'P 1'
#
loop_
_entity.id
_entity.type
_entity.pdbx_description
1 polymer ?
#
loop_
_entity_poly.entity_id
_entity_poly.type
_entity_poly.pdbx_seq_one_letter_code
_entity_poly.pdbx_strand_id
1 'polypeptide(L)'
;MIGLAFCGISGRPPKKPPANTPKEPQADTPKEPPAALMKEPPADTPKEPPAAQASAAVLRELDMAANWPDCWTTKDEELVRTVSGVGRLLGVRCFGCSSLHLKGLLLETAAPSVEELSIDGVLRDDLVTVHAMPRLRRLEVSGDTSLRQYGGGMGPSLPSLSAGQCGLTWLHVHSGGLPENAMTSLLQAHAHTLETLQLRMGTETCQKWLNCGGWPWSSYELVNMLQTMRYYSQRKMTALRRVLVLRKTPVSSPVAFVLRHDKTACAAHLAAVRWYLLGVQVQCDICDGVDSEEL
;
A
#
# COMPACT_ATOMS: atom_id res chain seq x y z
N MET A 1 -46.64 -17.29 32.65
CA MET A 1 -45.85 -18.54 32.67
C MET A 1 -45.88 -19.11 31.27
N ILE A 2 -44.79 -18.96 30.51
CA ILE A 2 -44.67 -19.47 29.13
C ILE A 2 -43.57 -20.50 29.17
N GLY A 3 -43.94 -21.77 28.96
CA GLY A 3 -43.03 -22.91 28.98
C GLY A 3 -42.32 -23.04 27.64
N LEU A 4 -40.99 -23.05 27.68
CA LEU A 4 -40.14 -23.37 26.53
C LEU A 4 -39.79 -24.85 26.59
N ALA A 5 -40.22 -25.59 25.57
CA ALA A 5 -39.88 -26.99 25.36
C ALA A 5 -38.47 -27.11 24.76
N PHE A 6 -37.57 -27.82 25.46
CA PHE A 6 -36.27 -28.22 24.95
C PHE A 6 -36.41 -29.46 24.06
N CYS A 7 -36.03 -29.34 22.79
CA CYS A 7 -35.90 -30.48 21.89
C CYS A 7 -34.43 -30.96 21.91
N GLY A 8 -34.20 -32.12 22.53
CA GLY A 8 -32.89 -32.74 22.64
C GLY A 8 -32.47 -33.43 21.34
N ILE A 9 -31.34 -33.02 20.77
CA ILE A 9 -30.72 -33.70 19.63
C ILE A 9 -29.60 -34.59 20.18
N SER A 10 -29.87 -35.89 20.25
CA SER A 10 -28.89 -36.92 20.59
C SER A 10 -27.90 -37.12 19.43
N GLY A 11 -26.69 -36.60 19.61
CA GLY A 11 -25.58 -36.76 18.66
C GLY A 11 -25.00 -38.18 18.68
N ARG A 12 -24.89 -38.80 17.51
CA ARG A 12 -24.13 -40.04 17.30
C ARG A 12 -22.62 -39.75 17.34
N PRO A 13 -21.79 -40.66 17.86
CA PRO A 13 -20.34 -40.50 17.81
C PRO A 13 -19.81 -40.66 16.37
N PRO A 14 -18.78 -39.89 15.97
CA PRO A 14 -18.21 -39.97 14.64
C PRO A 14 -17.42 -41.27 14.43
N LYS A 15 -17.65 -41.93 13.28
CA LYS A 15 -16.87 -43.09 12.81
C LYS A 15 -15.42 -42.65 12.51
N LYS A 16 -14.44 -43.35 13.10
CA LYS A 16 -13.02 -43.26 12.75
C LYS A 16 -12.81 -43.64 11.28
N PRO A 17 -12.08 -42.83 10.48
CA PRO A 17 -11.60 -43.26 9.17
C PRO A 17 -10.44 -44.26 9.31
N PRO A 18 -10.28 -45.19 8.33
CA PRO A 18 -9.22 -46.19 8.35
C PRO A 18 -7.83 -45.58 8.11
N ALA A 19 -6.84 -46.13 8.83
CA ALA A 19 -5.44 -45.82 8.68
C ALA A 19 -4.92 -46.33 7.32
N ASN A 20 -4.56 -45.40 6.42
CA ASN A 20 -3.77 -45.70 5.25
C ASN A 20 -2.29 -45.61 5.60
N THR A 21 -1.60 -46.74 5.48
CA THR A 21 -0.16 -46.87 5.63
C THR A 21 0.53 -46.26 4.40
N PRO A 22 1.46 -45.28 4.56
CA PRO A 22 2.25 -44.76 3.44
C PRO A 22 3.26 -45.82 2.97
N LYS A 23 3.21 -46.12 1.66
CA LYS A 23 4.16 -46.99 0.97
C LYS A 23 5.43 -46.18 0.68
N GLU A 24 6.55 -46.71 1.16
CA GLU A 24 7.92 -46.19 1.02
C GLU A 24 8.31 -46.02 -0.46
N PRO A 25 8.74 -44.82 -0.90
CA PRO A 25 9.30 -44.64 -2.24
C PRO A 25 10.73 -45.21 -2.29
N GLN A 26 10.94 -46.17 -3.19
CA GLN A 26 12.27 -46.66 -3.54
C GLN A 26 13.09 -45.53 -4.18
N ALA A 27 14.33 -45.39 -3.70
CA ALA A 27 15.32 -44.49 -4.24
C ALA A 27 15.89 -45.05 -5.55
N ASP A 28 15.49 -44.43 -6.68
CA ASP A 28 16.17 -44.63 -7.96
C ASP A 28 17.43 -43.75 -8.00
N THR A 29 18.58 -44.43 -8.02
CA THR A 29 19.91 -43.88 -8.31
C THR A 29 19.95 -43.23 -9.70
N PRO A 30 20.33 -41.94 -9.82
CA PRO A 30 20.59 -41.33 -11.13
C PRO A 30 21.90 -41.85 -11.73
N LYS A 31 21.77 -42.44 -12.91
CA LYS A 31 22.87 -42.89 -13.77
C LYS A 31 23.53 -41.68 -14.42
N GLU A 32 24.82 -41.53 -14.17
CA GLU A 32 25.71 -40.48 -14.69
C GLU A 32 25.77 -40.51 -16.23
N PRO A 33 25.52 -39.38 -16.93
CA PRO A 33 25.73 -39.27 -18.38
C PRO A 33 27.22 -39.03 -18.72
N PRO A 34 27.71 -39.58 -19.83
CA PRO A 34 29.10 -39.41 -20.25
C PRO A 34 29.41 -37.97 -20.66
N ALA A 35 30.60 -37.51 -20.25
CA ALA A 35 31.19 -36.24 -20.63
C ALA A 35 31.31 -36.13 -22.16
N ALA A 36 30.40 -35.38 -22.78
CA ALA A 36 30.52 -34.96 -24.16
C ALA A 36 31.43 -33.74 -24.23
N LEU A 37 32.58 -33.94 -24.90
CA LEU A 37 33.56 -32.93 -25.25
C LEU A 37 32.89 -31.84 -26.12
N MET A 38 32.54 -30.70 -25.51
CA MET A 38 32.06 -29.53 -26.26
C MET A 38 33.27 -28.82 -26.88
N LYS A 39 33.29 -28.75 -28.20
CA LYS A 39 34.15 -27.84 -28.97
C LYS A 39 33.66 -26.41 -28.76
N GLU A 40 34.58 -25.52 -28.41
CA GLU A 40 34.37 -24.07 -28.39
C GLU A 40 33.83 -23.58 -29.74
N PRO A 41 32.68 -22.87 -29.77
CA PRO A 41 32.36 -21.99 -30.87
C PRO A 41 33.20 -20.70 -30.78
N PRO A 42 33.55 -20.09 -31.93
CA PRO A 42 34.29 -18.83 -31.95
C PRO A 42 33.50 -17.73 -31.23
N ALA A 43 34.24 -16.93 -30.46
CA ALA A 43 33.74 -15.77 -29.75
C ALA A 43 33.20 -14.71 -30.72
N ASP A 44 31.90 -14.75 -31.00
CA ASP A 44 31.18 -13.59 -31.50
C ASP A 44 31.01 -12.62 -30.33
N THR A 45 31.81 -11.56 -30.33
CA THR A 45 31.64 -10.38 -29.49
C THR A 45 30.19 -9.89 -29.60
N PRO A 46 29.40 -9.93 -28.51
CA PRO A 46 28.08 -9.32 -28.50
C PRO A 46 28.27 -7.82 -28.68
N LYS A 47 27.78 -7.32 -29.82
CA LYS A 47 27.62 -5.89 -30.06
C LYS A 47 26.74 -5.36 -28.93
N GLU A 48 27.37 -4.64 -28.02
CA GLU A 48 26.75 -4.01 -26.85
C GLU A 48 25.45 -3.33 -27.30
N PRO A 49 24.27 -3.78 -26.82
CA PRO A 49 23.03 -3.06 -27.06
C PRO A 49 23.26 -1.62 -26.62
N PRO A 50 22.94 -0.60 -27.44
CA PRO A 50 23.14 0.78 -27.05
C PRO A 50 22.54 0.93 -25.68
N ALA A 51 23.39 1.23 -24.69
CA ALA A 51 22.98 1.46 -23.32
C ALA A 51 21.74 2.33 -23.40
N ALA A 52 20.60 1.75 -23.02
CA ALA A 52 19.39 2.50 -22.82
C ALA A 52 19.69 3.43 -21.65
N GLN A 53 20.36 4.54 -21.96
CA GLN A 53 20.20 5.81 -21.31
C GLN A 53 18.73 6.15 -21.53
N ALA A 54 17.86 5.46 -20.80
CA ALA A 54 16.64 6.04 -20.30
C ALA A 54 17.11 7.22 -19.46
N SER A 55 17.43 8.30 -20.17
CA SER A 55 17.46 9.64 -19.63
C SER A 55 16.28 9.69 -18.68
N ALA A 56 16.57 9.82 -17.39
CA ALA A 56 15.60 10.25 -16.42
C ALA A 56 15.12 11.61 -16.94
N ALA A 57 14.15 11.58 -17.86
CA ALA A 57 13.53 12.76 -18.40
C ALA A 57 13.00 13.45 -17.14
N VAL A 58 13.57 14.62 -16.85
CA VAL A 58 13.24 15.38 -15.66
C VAL A 58 11.73 15.47 -15.64
N LEU A 59 11.10 14.72 -14.72
CA LEU A 59 9.66 14.67 -14.67
C LEU A 59 9.23 16.10 -14.37
N ARG A 60 8.36 16.63 -15.24
CA ARG A 60 7.78 17.94 -14.99
C ARG A 60 7.00 17.83 -13.69
N GLU A 61 7.43 18.58 -12.69
CA GLU A 61 6.83 18.63 -11.38
C GLU A 61 5.87 19.80 -11.28
N LEU A 62 4.73 19.56 -10.63
CA LEU A 62 3.77 20.58 -10.28
C LEU A 62 3.32 20.36 -8.84
N ASP A 63 3.68 21.28 -7.96
CA ASP A 63 3.17 21.34 -6.61
C ASP A 63 1.88 22.15 -6.55
N MET A 64 0.78 21.45 -6.34
CA MET A 64 -0.54 22.05 -6.22
C MET A 64 -0.71 22.76 -4.88
N ALA A 65 0.00 22.37 -3.81
CA ALA A 65 -0.12 23.05 -2.52
C ALA A 65 0.39 24.49 -2.57
N ALA A 66 1.44 24.74 -3.38
CA ALA A 66 1.99 26.08 -3.61
C ALA A 66 1.14 26.93 -4.57
N ASN A 67 0.39 26.28 -5.46
CA ASN A 67 -0.39 26.94 -6.52
C ASN A 67 -1.91 26.95 -6.26
N TRP A 68 -2.36 26.40 -5.13
CA TRP A 68 -3.79 26.24 -4.85
C TRP A 68 -4.44 27.61 -4.58
N PRO A 69 -5.44 28.04 -5.36
CA PRO A 69 -6.22 29.22 -5.02
C PRO A 69 -7.05 28.96 -3.76
N ASP A 70 -7.12 29.93 -2.83
CA ASP A 70 -7.98 29.84 -1.63
C ASP A 70 -9.47 29.60 -1.99
N CYS A 71 -9.88 29.93 -3.21
CA CYS A 71 -11.12 29.51 -3.84
C CYS A 71 -10.94 29.50 -5.38
N TRP A 72 -11.53 28.51 -6.04
CA TRP A 72 -11.44 28.31 -7.50
C TRP A 72 -12.07 29.50 -8.28
N THR A 73 -11.44 29.95 -9.37
CA THR A 73 -11.83 31.15 -10.18
C THR A 73 -11.67 30.91 -11.69
N THR A 74 -11.92 31.85 -12.59
CA THR A 74 -11.74 31.60 -14.04
C THR A 74 -10.33 31.15 -14.50
N LYS A 75 -9.31 31.17 -13.63
CA LYS A 75 -7.95 30.65 -13.89
C LYS A 75 -7.85 29.11 -13.89
N ASP A 76 -8.95 28.42 -13.61
CA ASP A 76 -8.97 26.98 -13.37
C ASP A 76 -8.75 26.13 -14.61
N GLU A 77 -9.26 26.57 -15.77
CA GLU A 77 -9.03 25.85 -17.03
C GLU A 77 -7.55 25.86 -17.44
N GLU A 78 -6.85 26.95 -17.17
CA GLU A 78 -5.42 27.07 -17.43
C GLU A 78 -4.63 26.10 -16.54
N LEU A 79 -5.04 25.95 -15.29
CA LEU A 79 -4.47 24.97 -14.36
C LEU A 79 -4.68 23.53 -14.87
N VAL A 80 -5.88 23.19 -15.32
CA VAL A 80 -6.17 21.86 -15.92
C VAL A 80 -5.32 21.62 -17.18
N ARG A 81 -5.12 22.62 -18.04
CA ARG A 81 -4.20 22.49 -19.18
C ARG A 81 -2.75 22.29 -18.73
N THR A 82 -2.37 22.91 -17.61
CA THR A 82 -1.01 22.85 -17.06
C THR A 82 -0.67 21.47 -16.49
N VAL A 83 -1.66 20.73 -15.94
CA VAL A 83 -1.42 19.38 -15.41
C VAL A 83 -1.21 18.33 -16.51
N SER A 84 -1.57 18.62 -17.75
CA SER A 84 -1.31 17.73 -18.88
C SER A 84 0.19 17.58 -19.12
N GLY A 85 0.67 16.34 -19.17
CA GLY A 85 2.09 16.03 -19.35
C GLY A 85 2.95 16.21 -18.08
N VAL A 86 2.33 16.48 -16.92
CA VAL A 86 3.03 16.47 -15.63
C VAL A 86 3.34 15.03 -15.23
N GLY A 87 4.60 14.81 -14.81
CA GLY A 87 5.07 13.51 -14.34
C GLY A 87 4.98 13.35 -12.82
N ARG A 88 5.17 14.45 -12.07
CA ARG A 88 5.06 14.49 -10.61
C ARG A 88 4.03 15.54 -10.21
N LEU A 89 2.93 15.08 -9.61
CA LEU A 89 1.84 15.94 -9.18
C LEU A 89 1.74 15.87 -7.65
N LEU A 90 2.14 16.94 -6.98
CA LEU A 90 2.26 16.97 -5.52
C LEU A 90 1.17 17.85 -4.88
N GLY A 91 0.84 17.60 -3.62
CA GLY A 91 -0.01 18.48 -2.82
C GLY A 91 -1.43 18.67 -3.36
N VAL A 92 -2.03 17.65 -4.00
CA VAL A 92 -3.43 17.71 -4.48
C VAL A 92 -4.35 17.61 -3.27
N ARG A 93 -5.02 18.69 -2.87
CA ARG A 93 -5.86 18.73 -1.65
C ARG A 93 -7.26 19.23 -1.98
N CYS A 94 -8.30 18.62 -1.41
CA CYS A 94 -9.64 19.19 -1.44
C CYS A 94 -10.17 19.33 -0.02
N PHE A 95 -10.18 20.57 0.49
CA PHE A 95 -10.84 20.89 1.75
C PHE A 95 -12.02 21.83 1.49
N GLY A 96 -13.23 21.36 1.80
CA GLY A 96 -14.40 22.23 2.02
C GLY A 96 -14.97 22.99 0.82
N CYS A 97 -14.38 22.91 -0.38
CA CYS A 97 -14.95 23.52 -1.58
C CYS A 97 -15.93 22.57 -2.28
N SER A 98 -17.02 23.11 -2.82
CA SER A 98 -18.01 22.41 -3.66
C SER A 98 -17.44 21.84 -4.97
N SER A 99 -16.13 21.95 -5.18
CA SER A 99 -15.41 21.63 -6.42
C SER A 99 -14.92 20.18 -6.49
N LEU A 100 -15.70 19.21 -5.97
CA LEU A 100 -15.38 17.78 -6.08
C LEU A 100 -15.17 17.34 -7.54
N HIS A 101 -15.98 17.87 -8.46
CA HIS A 101 -15.86 17.62 -9.90
C HIS A 101 -14.49 18.01 -10.47
N LEU A 102 -13.82 18.96 -9.85
CA LEU A 102 -12.65 19.60 -10.40
C LEU A 102 -11.37 18.88 -9.99
N LYS A 103 -11.35 18.33 -8.78
CA LYS A 103 -10.38 17.30 -8.40
C LYS A 103 -10.44 16.12 -9.36
N GLY A 104 -11.65 15.62 -9.62
CA GLY A 104 -11.88 14.55 -10.60
C GLY A 104 -11.31 14.91 -11.97
N LEU A 105 -11.71 16.06 -12.52
CA LEU A 105 -11.22 16.53 -13.83
C LEU A 105 -9.69 16.68 -13.87
N LEU A 106 -9.08 17.20 -12.80
CA LEU A 106 -7.63 17.34 -12.70
C LEU A 106 -6.93 15.98 -12.71
N LEU A 107 -7.40 15.04 -11.90
CA LEU A 107 -6.87 13.68 -11.84
C LEU A 107 -7.05 12.96 -13.19
N GLU A 108 -8.20 13.08 -13.82
CA GLU A 108 -8.46 12.51 -15.15
C GLU A 108 -7.53 13.09 -16.22
N THR A 109 -7.31 14.41 -16.19
CA THR A 109 -6.43 15.09 -17.15
C THR A 109 -4.97 14.70 -16.97
N ALA A 110 -4.53 14.52 -15.72
CA ALA A 110 -3.15 14.18 -15.39
C ALA A 110 -2.88 12.66 -15.50
N ALA A 111 -3.91 11.82 -15.41
CA ALA A 111 -3.81 10.36 -15.38
C ALA A 111 -2.88 9.74 -16.46
N PRO A 112 -2.88 10.19 -17.72
CA PRO A 112 -2.05 9.58 -18.76
C PRO A 112 -0.53 9.78 -18.57
N SER A 113 -0.10 10.81 -17.83
CA SER A 113 1.31 11.21 -17.73
C SER A 113 1.91 11.04 -16.33
N VAL A 114 1.09 11.07 -15.29
CA VAL A 114 1.57 11.08 -13.89
C VAL A 114 2.20 9.74 -13.50
N GLU A 115 3.40 9.83 -12.95
CA GLU A 115 4.17 8.72 -12.38
C GLU A 115 4.25 8.81 -10.86
N GLU A 116 4.23 10.02 -10.30
CA GLU A 116 4.21 10.29 -8.87
C GLU A 116 3.05 11.20 -8.50
N LEU A 117 2.22 10.76 -7.55
CA LEU A 117 1.08 11.52 -7.07
C LEU A 117 1.12 11.65 -5.55
N SER A 118 0.95 12.87 -5.04
CA SER A 118 0.62 13.12 -3.63
C SER A 118 -0.76 13.76 -3.52
N ILE A 119 -1.67 13.09 -2.84
CA ILE A 119 -3.07 13.50 -2.72
C ILE A 119 -3.59 13.39 -1.29
N ASP A 120 -4.17 14.48 -0.79
CA ASP A 120 -4.84 14.54 0.51
C ASP A 120 -6.36 14.60 0.36
N GLY A 121 -7.04 14.15 1.41
CA GLY A 121 -8.50 14.17 1.49
C GLY A 121 -9.12 13.32 0.38
N VAL A 122 -8.54 12.15 0.14
CA VAL A 122 -9.00 11.23 -0.90
C VAL A 122 -10.40 10.70 -0.59
N LEU A 123 -11.28 10.73 -1.58
CA LEU A 123 -12.60 10.11 -1.57
C LEU A 123 -12.57 8.76 -2.32
N ARG A 124 -13.70 8.04 -2.27
CA ARG A 124 -13.86 6.75 -2.98
C ARG A 124 -13.55 6.87 -4.48
N ASP A 125 -14.15 7.83 -5.16
CA ASP A 125 -14.04 7.95 -6.62
C ASP A 125 -12.66 8.43 -7.06
N ASP A 126 -11.99 9.21 -6.19
CA ASP A 126 -10.59 9.59 -6.40
C ASP A 126 -9.69 8.35 -6.41
N LEU A 127 -9.85 7.41 -5.47
CA LEU A 127 -9.04 6.18 -5.46
C LEU A 127 -9.24 5.34 -6.72
N VAL A 128 -10.47 5.25 -7.23
CA VAL A 128 -10.75 4.53 -8.47
C VAL A 128 -10.02 5.18 -9.64
N THR A 129 -10.04 6.51 -9.71
CA THR A 129 -9.35 7.28 -10.75
C THR A 129 -7.83 7.13 -10.65
N VAL A 130 -7.26 7.28 -9.45
CA VAL A 130 -5.83 7.10 -9.17
C VAL A 130 -5.38 5.68 -9.50
N HIS A 131 -6.18 4.68 -9.14
CA HIS A 131 -5.89 3.28 -9.45
C HIS A 131 -5.92 2.98 -10.96
N ALA A 132 -6.69 3.74 -11.74
CA ALA A 132 -6.75 3.59 -13.18
C ALA A 132 -5.56 4.24 -13.93
N MET A 133 -4.72 5.03 -13.25
CA MET A 133 -3.60 5.76 -13.87
C MET A 133 -2.54 4.78 -14.42
N PRO A 134 -2.30 4.74 -15.74
CA PRO A 134 -1.50 3.70 -16.37
C PRO A 134 0.00 3.75 -16.04
N ARG A 135 0.51 4.93 -15.64
CA ARG A 135 1.93 5.18 -15.39
C ARG A 135 2.29 5.39 -13.91
N LEU A 136 1.30 5.38 -13.02
CA LEU A 136 1.50 5.73 -11.62
C LEU A 136 2.35 4.68 -10.91
N ARG A 137 3.52 5.09 -10.42
CA ARG A 137 4.51 4.22 -9.74
C ARG A 137 4.67 4.56 -8.27
N ARG A 138 4.44 5.82 -7.89
CA ARG A 138 4.60 6.31 -6.51
C ARG A 138 3.34 7.05 -6.10
N LEU A 139 2.72 6.59 -5.02
CA LEU A 139 1.50 7.20 -4.48
C LEU A 139 1.71 7.58 -3.02
N GLU A 140 1.54 8.86 -2.72
CA GLU A 140 1.38 9.39 -1.38
C GLU A 140 -0.09 9.78 -1.18
N VAL A 141 -0.70 9.22 -0.14
CA VAL A 141 -2.14 9.38 0.09
C VAL A 141 -2.48 9.65 1.54
N SER A 142 -3.34 10.65 1.77
CA SER A 142 -3.97 10.92 3.04
C SER A 142 -5.49 10.83 2.92
N GLY A 143 -6.12 10.05 3.79
CA GLY A 143 -7.57 9.92 3.82
C GLY A 143 -8.25 11.12 4.48
N ASP A 144 -9.49 11.40 4.08
CA ASP A 144 -10.35 12.33 4.82
C ASP A 144 -11.05 11.61 5.97
N THR A 145 -11.19 12.32 7.09
CA THR A 145 -12.06 11.94 8.22
C THR A 145 -13.51 11.66 7.80
N SER A 146 -13.99 12.29 6.71
CA SER A 146 -15.33 12.03 6.17
C SER A 146 -15.53 10.58 5.69
N LEU A 147 -14.48 9.91 5.18
CA LEU A 147 -14.54 8.49 4.82
C LEU A 147 -14.94 7.59 6.00
N ARG A 148 -14.74 8.05 7.23
CA ARG A 148 -15.07 7.30 8.45
C ARG A 148 -16.54 7.42 8.82
N GLN A 149 -17.15 8.59 8.59
CA GLN A 149 -18.54 8.84 8.97
C GLN A 149 -19.54 8.02 8.14
N TYR A 150 -19.15 7.61 6.93
CA TYR A 150 -19.93 6.70 6.09
C TYR A 150 -19.69 5.20 6.39
N GLY A 151 -18.91 4.89 7.44
CA GLY A 151 -18.33 3.58 7.74
C GLY A 151 -19.23 2.56 8.47
N GLY A 152 -20.34 2.16 7.83
CA GLY A 152 -20.96 0.84 8.04
C GLY A 152 -21.12 0.05 6.74
N GLY A 153 -20.97 0.70 5.59
CA GLY A 153 -21.15 0.10 4.27
C GLY A 153 -19.84 -0.37 3.66
N MET A 154 -19.86 -1.60 3.15
CA MET A 154 -18.92 -2.22 2.22
C MET A 154 -18.14 -1.16 1.40
N GLY A 155 -16.89 -0.89 1.79
CA GLY A 155 -16.06 0.09 1.10
C GLY A 155 -15.71 -0.34 -0.32
N PRO A 156 -15.18 0.58 -1.14
CA PRO A 156 -14.89 0.29 -2.54
C PRO A 156 -13.91 -0.86 -2.64
N SER A 157 -14.35 -1.96 -3.27
CA SER A 157 -13.41 -2.89 -3.87
C SER A 157 -12.84 -2.21 -5.10
N LEU A 158 -11.53 -1.96 -5.12
CA LEU A 158 -10.87 -1.52 -6.35
C LEU A 158 -10.90 -2.68 -7.36
N PRO A 159 -11.08 -2.39 -8.66
CA PRO A 159 -10.95 -3.42 -9.69
C PRO A 159 -9.52 -3.98 -9.69
N SER A 160 -9.33 -5.16 -10.28
CA SER A 160 -7.97 -5.65 -10.53
C SER A 160 -7.31 -4.81 -11.62
N LEU A 161 -5.99 -4.61 -11.51
CA LEU A 161 -5.21 -3.95 -12.56
C LEU A 161 -5.37 -4.67 -13.90
N SER A 162 -5.57 -3.88 -14.94
CA SER A 162 -5.57 -4.38 -16.32
C SER A 162 -4.16 -4.78 -16.74
N ALA A 163 -4.05 -5.76 -17.63
CA ALA A 163 -2.78 -6.12 -18.22
C ALA A 163 -2.17 -4.89 -18.93
N GLY A 164 -0.97 -4.48 -18.52
CA GLY A 164 -0.26 -3.33 -19.08
C GLY A 164 -0.22 -2.07 -18.21
N GLN A 165 -0.90 -2.03 -17.05
CA GLN A 165 -0.71 -0.96 -16.09
C GLN A 165 0.62 -1.11 -15.35
N CYS A 166 1.38 -0.02 -15.23
CA CYS A 166 2.54 0.05 -14.35
C CYS A 166 1.99 0.07 -12.92
N GLY A 167 1.99 -1.06 -12.22
CA GLY A 167 1.54 -1.08 -10.83
C GLY A 167 2.41 -0.21 -9.93
N LEU A 168 1.86 0.22 -8.79
CA LEU A 168 2.59 0.96 -7.76
C LEU A 168 3.81 0.18 -7.30
N THR A 169 4.95 0.87 -7.25
CA THR A 169 6.21 0.38 -6.66
C THR A 169 6.45 0.95 -5.27
N TRP A 170 5.86 2.10 -4.99
CA TRP A 170 5.97 2.80 -3.71
C TRP A 170 4.60 3.35 -3.31
N LEU A 171 4.22 3.11 -2.05
CA LEU A 171 2.98 3.60 -1.46
C LEU A 171 3.28 4.18 -0.08
N HIS A 172 2.95 5.45 0.12
CA HIS A 172 3.01 6.12 1.41
C HIS A 172 1.61 6.54 1.84
N VAL A 173 1.23 6.11 3.05
CA VAL A 173 -0.08 6.42 3.63
C VAL A 173 0.09 7.24 4.89
N HIS A 174 -0.43 8.46 4.85
CA HIS A 174 -0.38 9.41 5.95
C HIS A 174 -1.37 9.09 7.08
N SER A 175 -1.10 9.70 8.24
CA SER A 175 -2.03 9.70 9.37
C SER A 175 -3.33 10.42 8.99
N GLY A 176 -4.47 9.82 9.29
CA GLY A 176 -5.78 10.22 8.71
C GLY A 176 -6.38 9.09 7.88
N GLY A 177 -5.50 8.26 7.28
CA GLY A 177 -5.70 6.85 6.92
C GLY A 177 -6.74 6.58 5.85
N LEU A 178 -6.43 5.65 4.94
CA LEU A 178 -7.45 5.02 4.11
C LEU A 178 -8.30 4.08 4.98
N PRO A 179 -9.61 3.94 4.71
CA PRO A 179 -10.41 2.86 5.29
C PRO A 179 -9.74 1.50 5.07
N GLU A 180 -9.86 0.59 6.04
CA GLU A 180 -9.20 -0.73 6.01
C GLU A 180 -9.46 -1.49 4.70
N ASN A 181 -10.69 -1.44 4.20
CA ASN A 181 -11.08 -2.07 2.94
C ASN A 181 -10.44 -1.43 1.70
N ALA A 182 -10.33 -0.09 1.66
CA ALA A 182 -9.66 0.63 0.60
C ALA A 182 -8.16 0.33 0.60
N MET A 183 -7.52 0.33 1.78
CA MET A 183 -6.13 -0.08 1.94
C MET A 183 -5.92 -1.52 1.47
N THR A 184 -6.74 -2.45 1.96
CA THR A 184 -6.65 -3.87 1.60
C THR A 184 -6.80 -4.06 0.09
N SER A 185 -7.76 -3.38 -0.53
CA SER A 185 -7.97 -3.43 -1.98
C SER A 185 -6.77 -2.89 -2.75
N LEU A 186 -6.18 -1.78 -2.30
CA LEU A 186 -5.00 -1.18 -2.92
C LEU A 186 -3.79 -2.12 -2.84
N LEU A 187 -3.51 -2.67 -1.66
CA LEU A 187 -2.42 -3.62 -1.47
C LEU A 187 -2.63 -4.93 -2.26
N GLN A 188 -3.86 -5.42 -2.35
CA GLN A 188 -4.19 -6.60 -3.17
C GLN A 188 -3.99 -6.34 -4.65
N ALA A 189 -4.45 -5.18 -5.15
CA ALA A 189 -4.31 -4.79 -6.53
C ALA A 189 -2.83 -4.67 -6.95
N HIS A 190 -1.98 -4.17 -6.05
CA HIS A 190 -0.57 -3.92 -6.29
C HIS A 190 0.38 -4.95 -5.67
N ALA A 191 -0.12 -6.11 -5.21
CA ALA A 191 0.68 -7.09 -4.45
C ALA A 191 1.94 -7.60 -5.19
N HIS A 192 1.95 -7.58 -6.52
CA HIS A 192 3.02 -8.08 -7.37
C HIS A 192 3.98 -7.00 -7.88
N THR A 193 3.68 -5.73 -7.60
CA THR A 193 4.44 -4.56 -8.07
C THR A 193 4.94 -3.70 -6.92
N LEU A 194 4.24 -3.70 -5.79
CA LEU A 194 4.57 -2.85 -4.65
C LEU A 194 5.84 -3.33 -3.96
N GLU A 195 6.89 -2.51 -4.00
CA GLU A 195 8.20 -2.81 -3.43
C GLU A 195 8.38 -2.17 -2.06
N THR A 196 7.88 -0.93 -1.89
CA THR A 196 8.00 -0.15 -0.66
C THR A 196 6.63 0.30 -0.17
N LEU A 197 6.33 -0.01 1.09
CA LEU A 197 5.13 0.45 1.78
C LEU A 197 5.53 1.29 3.00
N GLN A 198 5.19 2.57 2.98
CA GLN A 198 5.35 3.48 4.11
C GLN A 198 4.02 3.73 4.79
N LEU A 199 3.94 3.46 6.09
CA LEU A 199 2.73 3.62 6.89
C LEU A 199 3.03 4.53 8.07
N ARG A 200 2.31 5.65 8.12
CA ARG A 200 2.35 6.53 9.28
C ARG A 200 1.44 5.98 10.38
N MET A 201 2.04 5.48 11.46
CA MET A 201 1.33 4.78 12.52
C MET A 201 1.58 5.37 13.90
N GLY A 202 0.49 5.55 14.65
CA GLY A 202 0.55 5.84 16.08
C GLY A 202 1.09 4.66 16.89
N THR A 203 1.53 4.94 18.12
CA THR A 203 1.63 3.92 19.17
C THR A 203 0.27 3.78 19.86
N GLU A 204 -0.01 2.63 20.48
CA GLU A 204 -1.31 2.37 21.16
C GLU A 204 -1.69 3.46 22.16
N THR A 205 -0.69 4.08 22.80
CA THR A 205 -0.87 5.20 23.73
C THR A 205 -1.47 6.45 23.10
N CYS A 206 -1.36 6.62 21.77
CA CYS A 206 -1.90 7.76 21.02
C CYS A 206 -3.43 7.71 20.84
N GLN A 207 -4.00 6.50 20.87
CA GLN A 207 -5.41 6.25 20.56
C GLN A 207 -6.37 7.00 21.49
N LYS A 208 -6.04 7.12 22.78
CA LYS A 208 -6.92 7.70 23.80
C LYS A 208 -7.01 9.22 23.75
N TRP A 209 -6.00 9.91 23.21
CA TRP A 209 -5.81 11.33 23.50
C TRP A 209 -6.20 12.27 22.37
N LEU A 210 -5.97 11.87 21.11
CA LEU A 210 -5.93 12.83 20.02
C LEU A 210 -6.93 12.57 18.90
N ASN A 211 -7.80 11.56 19.06
CA ASN A 211 -8.78 11.22 18.03
C ASN A 211 -8.11 11.12 16.64
N CYS A 212 -6.86 10.63 16.60
CA CYS A 212 -5.88 10.73 15.49
C CYS A 212 -6.32 10.01 14.21
N GLY A 213 -7.37 10.51 13.57
CA GLY A 213 -8.30 9.93 12.58
C GLY A 213 -7.96 8.83 11.58
N GLY A 214 -6.78 8.20 11.52
CA GLY A 214 -6.43 7.24 10.48
C GLY A 214 -6.08 5.82 10.91
N TRP A 215 -6.56 4.86 10.13
CA TRP A 215 -6.07 3.48 10.10
C TRP A 215 -4.66 3.43 9.43
N PRO A 216 -3.70 2.60 9.89
CA PRO A 216 -3.78 1.75 11.07
C PRO A 216 -3.42 2.52 12.35
N TRP A 217 -4.29 2.39 13.34
CA TRP A 217 -4.23 3.01 14.67
C TRP A 217 -3.30 2.28 15.62
N SER A 218 -3.26 0.97 15.44
CA SER A 218 -2.56 0.05 16.32
C SER A 218 -1.77 -0.94 15.48
N SER A 219 -0.76 -1.52 16.13
CA SER A 219 -0.04 -2.67 15.61
C SER A 219 -0.98 -3.83 15.29
N TYR A 220 -2.05 -4.00 16.07
CA TYR A 220 -3.02 -5.06 15.88
C TYR A 220 -3.74 -4.93 14.53
N GLU A 221 -4.14 -3.73 14.13
CA GLU A 221 -4.84 -3.52 12.86
C GLU A 221 -3.94 -3.79 11.66
N LEU A 222 -2.70 -3.30 11.67
CA LEU A 222 -1.74 -3.61 10.61
C LEU A 222 -1.50 -5.13 10.54
N VAL A 223 -1.26 -5.77 11.68
CA VAL A 223 -1.07 -7.23 11.76
C VAL A 223 -2.30 -7.97 11.24
N ASN A 224 -3.50 -7.54 11.61
CA ASN A 224 -4.74 -8.19 11.19
C ASN A 224 -4.98 -8.04 9.68
N MET A 225 -4.66 -6.88 9.09
CA MET A 225 -4.68 -6.70 7.65
C MET A 225 -3.62 -7.57 6.96
N LEU A 226 -2.38 -7.60 7.44
CA LEU A 226 -1.33 -8.44 6.87
C LEU A 226 -1.68 -9.93 6.96
N GLN A 227 -2.30 -10.36 8.06
CA GLN A 227 -2.83 -11.71 8.24
C GLN A 227 -3.98 -11.99 7.27
N THR A 228 -4.91 -11.05 7.12
CA THR A 228 -6.03 -11.13 6.18
C THR A 228 -5.52 -11.25 4.75
N MET A 229 -4.55 -10.43 4.35
CA MET A 229 -3.92 -10.52 3.04
C MET A 229 -3.21 -11.86 2.85
N ARG A 230 -2.47 -12.35 3.84
CA ARG A 230 -1.81 -13.66 3.76
C ARG A 230 -2.79 -14.82 3.63
N TYR A 231 -3.95 -14.73 4.28
CA TYR A 231 -4.95 -15.79 4.30
C TYR A 231 -5.85 -15.78 3.07
N TYR A 232 -6.36 -14.60 2.68
CA TYR A 232 -7.34 -14.46 1.60
C TYR A 232 -6.72 -14.21 0.24
N SER A 233 -5.54 -13.59 0.18
CA SER A 233 -4.86 -13.39 -1.08
C SER A 233 -4.07 -14.65 -1.42
N GLN A 234 -4.54 -15.40 -2.41
CA GLN A 234 -3.70 -16.40 -3.10
C GLN A 234 -2.42 -15.77 -3.68
N ARG A 235 -2.39 -14.44 -3.81
CA ARG A 235 -1.24 -13.66 -4.28
C ARG A 235 -0.41 -13.22 -3.09
N LYS A 236 0.77 -13.83 -2.95
CA LYS A 236 1.81 -13.37 -2.04
C LYS A 236 2.26 -11.96 -2.49
N MET A 237 2.57 -11.09 -1.54
CA MET A 237 3.22 -9.81 -1.82
C MET A 237 4.69 -10.06 -2.19
N THR A 238 4.93 -10.63 -3.37
CA THR A 238 6.26 -11.13 -3.77
C THR A 238 7.23 -10.01 -4.12
N ALA A 239 6.72 -8.84 -4.50
CA ALA A 239 7.55 -7.68 -4.82
C ALA A 239 7.91 -6.85 -3.59
N LEU A 240 7.16 -6.99 -2.48
CA LEU A 240 7.35 -6.17 -1.30
C LEU A 240 8.71 -6.48 -0.66
N ARG A 241 9.59 -5.50 -0.68
CA ARG A 241 10.95 -5.58 -0.14
C ARG A 241 11.10 -4.80 1.15
N ARG A 242 10.33 -3.71 1.30
CA ARG A 242 10.48 -2.78 2.42
C ARG A 242 9.15 -2.32 2.97
N VAL A 243 9.04 -2.32 4.29
CA VAL A 243 7.96 -1.67 5.04
C VAL A 243 8.57 -0.68 6.02
N LEU A 244 8.10 0.56 5.95
CA LEU A 244 8.55 1.64 6.81
C LEU A 244 7.41 2.08 7.68
N VAL A 245 7.64 2.01 8.98
CA VAL A 245 6.75 2.50 10.02
C VAL A 245 7.18 3.91 10.35
N LEU A 246 6.42 4.89 9.88
CA LEU A 246 6.67 6.29 10.17
C LEU A 246 5.99 6.67 11.48
N ARG A 247 6.78 7.18 12.42
CA ARG A 247 6.33 7.57 13.75
C ARG A 247 6.25 9.08 13.79
N LYS A 248 5.04 9.60 13.98
CA LYS A 248 4.83 11.05 14.07
C LYS A 248 5.58 11.59 15.29
N THR A 249 6.71 12.26 15.05
CA THR A 249 7.29 13.14 16.06
C THR A 249 6.34 14.33 16.23
N PRO A 250 6.04 14.77 17.46
CA PRO A 250 5.24 15.97 17.66
C PRO A 250 6.02 17.14 17.09
N VAL A 251 5.60 17.63 15.92
CA VAL A 251 6.16 18.82 15.30
C VAL A 251 5.77 20.01 16.17
N SER A 252 6.72 20.47 17.00
CA SER A 252 6.83 21.79 17.63
C SER A 252 5.60 22.46 18.27
N SER A 253 4.48 21.77 18.47
CA SER A 253 3.35 22.34 19.18
C SER A 253 3.68 22.41 20.67
N PRO A 254 3.70 23.61 21.27
CA PRO A 254 4.05 23.81 22.68
C PRO A 254 3.03 23.19 23.65
N VAL A 255 1.91 22.67 23.13
CA VAL A 255 0.85 22.01 23.90
C VAL A 255 0.70 20.53 23.53
N ALA A 256 1.50 20.02 22.60
CA ALA A 256 1.46 18.60 22.24
C ALA A 256 2.18 17.79 23.32
N PHE A 257 1.39 17.17 24.19
CA PHE A 257 1.83 16.06 25.02
C PHE A 257 2.76 15.17 24.21
N VAL A 258 4.01 15.10 24.66
CA VAL A 258 5.07 14.39 23.96
C VAL A 258 4.63 12.94 23.83
N LEU A 259 4.10 12.57 22.66
CA LEU A 259 4.01 11.18 22.25
C LEU A 259 5.44 10.71 22.09
N ARG A 260 6.05 10.33 23.22
CA ARG A 260 7.39 9.80 23.24
C ARG A 260 7.33 8.50 22.49
N HIS A 261 8.14 8.41 21.45
CA HIS A 261 8.41 7.18 20.77
C HIS A 261 9.00 6.18 21.80
N ASP A 262 8.15 5.27 22.30
CA ASP A 262 8.57 4.18 23.17
C ASP A 262 9.30 3.13 22.34
N LYS A 263 10.63 3.08 22.49
CA LYS A 263 11.50 2.15 21.75
C LYS A 263 11.12 0.69 21.99
N THR A 264 10.68 0.34 23.20
CA THR A 264 10.31 -1.04 23.56
C THR A 264 9.01 -1.43 22.86
N ALA A 265 7.99 -0.58 22.94
CA ALA A 265 6.73 -0.82 22.24
C ALA A 265 6.91 -0.83 20.72
N CYS A 266 7.79 0.03 20.19
CA CYS A 266 8.13 0.05 18.78
C CYS A 266 8.84 -1.24 18.36
N ALA A 267 9.83 -1.71 19.11
CA ALA A 267 10.52 -2.96 18.82
C ALA A 267 9.57 -4.17 18.81
N ALA A 268 8.66 -4.26 19.79
CA ALA A 268 7.64 -5.30 19.83
C ALA A 268 6.71 -5.24 18.60
N HIS A 269 6.31 -4.03 18.20
CA HIS A 269 5.51 -3.83 16.99
C HIS A 269 6.25 -4.27 15.72
N LEU A 270 7.49 -3.80 15.51
CA LEU A 270 8.27 -4.19 14.33
C LEU A 270 8.51 -5.70 14.29
N ALA A 271 8.75 -6.33 15.44
CA ALA A 271 8.89 -7.79 15.54
C ALA A 271 7.60 -8.52 15.09
N ALA A 272 6.44 -8.04 15.51
CA ALA A 272 5.16 -8.59 15.06
C ALA A 272 4.97 -8.43 13.55
N VAL A 273 5.25 -7.26 12.97
CA VAL A 273 5.14 -7.05 11.51
C VAL A 273 6.10 -7.95 10.73
N ARG A 274 7.36 -8.06 11.18
CA ARG A 274 8.39 -8.94 10.57
C ARG A 274 7.96 -10.41 10.56
N TRP A 275 7.27 -10.86 11.61
CA TRP A 275 6.75 -12.22 11.69
C TRP A 275 5.79 -12.57 10.54
N TYR A 276 4.95 -11.61 10.13
CA TYR A 276 4.02 -11.80 9.02
C TYR A 276 4.66 -11.60 7.64
N LEU A 277 5.70 -10.77 7.56
CA LEU A 277 6.39 -10.38 6.34
C LEU A 277 7.81 -10.96 6.27
N LEU A 278 7.92 -12.29 6.22
CA LEU A 278 9.20 -12.98 6.11
C LEU A 278 9.96 -12.54 4.85
N GLY A 279 11.21 -12.13 5.02
CA GLY A 279 12.08 -11.66 3.93
C GLY A 279 11.90 -10.18 3.55
N VAL A 280 11.00 -9.45 4.21
CA VAL A 280 10.76 -8.02 3.99
C VAL A 280 11.49 -7.21 5.06
N GLN A 281 12.19 -6.15 4.65
CA GLN A 281 12.84 -5.22 5.55
C GLN A 281 11.80 -4.32 6.23
N VAL A 282 11.57 -4.53 7.52
CA VAL A 282 10.66 -3.68 8.32
C VAL A 282 11.48 -2.74 9.19
N GLN A 283 11.28 -1.43 9.04
CA GLN A 283 12.03 -0.37 9.73
C GLN A 283 11.11 0.66 10.38
N CYS A 284 11.63 1.38 11.37
CA CYS A 284 11.02 2.57 11.97
C CYS A 284 11.92 3.78 11.67
N ASP A 285 11.34 4.85 11.17
CA ASP A 285 12.02 6.11 10.88
C ASP A 285 12.84 6.63 12.07
N ILE A 286 12.26 6.64 13.26
CA ILE A 286 12.90 7.15 14.48
C ILE A 286 13.97 6.19 15.02
N CYS A 287 13.69 4.88 15.08
CA CYS A 287 14.64 3.91 15.65
C CYS A 287 15.87 3.74 14.77
N ASP A 288 15.63 3.64 13.46
CA ASP A 288 16.63 3.25 12.48
C ASP A 288 17.28 4.47 11.81
N GLY A 289 16.83 5.69 12.12
CA GLY A 289 17.37 6.93 11.56
C GLY A 289 17.15 7.03 10.06
N VAL A 290 16.01 6.52 9.58
CA VAL A 290 15.67 6.52 8.15
C VAL A 290 14.92 7.80 7.86
N ASP A 291 15.48 8.63 6.98
CA ASP A 291 14.77 9.78 6.47
C ASP A 291 13.56 9.32 5.65
N SER A 292 12.38 9.83 5.97
CA SER A 292 11.15 9.51 5.25
C SER A 292 11.15 10.08 3.83
N GLU A 293 11.90 11.15 3.57
CA GLU A 293 11.92 11.85 2.28
C GLU A 293 12.93 11.26 1.28
N GLU A 294 13.95 10.52 1.75
CA GLU A 294 15.03 9.98 0.90
C GLU A 294 14.72 8.60 0.27
N LEU A 295 13.44 8.23 0.13
CA LEU A 295 12.99 6.86 -0.18
C LEU A 295 11.93 6.79 -1.27
#